data_AF-A0A6I1FI74-F1
#
_entry.id   AF-A0A6I1FI74-F1
#
_cell.length_a   1.000
_cell.length_b   1.000
_cell.length_c   1.000
_cell.angle_alpha   90.00
_cell.angle_beta   90.00
_cell.angle_gamma   90.00
#
_symmetry.space_group_name_H-M   'P 1'
#
loop_
_entity.id
_entity.type
_entity.pdbx_description
1 polymer ?
#
loop_
_entity_poly.entity_id
_entity_poly.type
_entity_poly.pdbx_seq_one_letter_code
_entity_poly.pdbx_strand_id
1 'polypeptide(L)'
;MKTLINNLIGLSGLLLGAGITIVILFINRRIGEKKRLFDERQQYVTARAKAASWNITSVILLIAWAIIILYEGISFSFFLMTGIWVAHNFSLVFTATYFSNRN
;
A
#
# COMPACT_ATOMS: atom_id res chain seq x y z
N MET A 1 -2.65 30.96 11.66
CA MET A 1 -3.01 29.98 12.70
C MET A 1 -3.85 28.81 12.16
N LYS A 2 -4.95 29.04 11.44
CA LYS A 2 -5.80 27.97 10.87
C LYS A 2 -5.04 26.97 9.96
N THR A 3 -4.15 27.46 9.09
CA THR A 3 -3.33 26.60 8.21
C THR A 3 -2.38 25.70 9.00
N LEU A 4 -1.76 26.21 10.07
CA LEU A 4 -0.87 25.42 10.93
C LEU A 4 -1.64 24.28 11.62
N ILE A 5 -2.83 24.58 12.14
CA ILE A 5 -3.70 23.59 12.81
C ILE A 5 -4.13 22.50 11.82
N ASN A 6 -4.55 22.87 10.61
CA ASN A 6 -4.94 21.90 9.58
C ASN A 6 -3.78 20.98 9.19
N ASN A 7 -2.56 21.53 9.06
CA ASN A 7 -1.37 20.75 8.77
C ASN A 7 -1.04 19.78 9.91
N LEU A 8 -1.16 20.22 11.17
CA LEU A 8 -0.93 19.38 12.35
C LEU A 8 -1.96 18.25 12.46
N ILE A 9 -3.23 18.52 12.13
CA ILE A 9 -4.29 17.51 12.09
C ILE A 9 -4.01 16.48 10.97
N GLY A 10 -3.59 16.94 9.79
CA GLY A 10 -3.20 16.04 8.71
C GLY A 10 -2.03 15.13 9.10
N LEU A 11 -1.01 15.70 9.74
CA LEU A 11 0.16 14.95 10.22
C LEU A 11 -0.20 13.96 11.34
N SER A 12 -1.08 14.33 12.27
CA SER A 12 -1.50 13.43 13.35
C SER A 12 -2.29 12.22 12.81
N GLY A 13 -3.12 12.43 11.79
CA GLY A 13 -3.80 11.34 11.08
C GLY A 13 -2.82 10.36 10.42
N LEU A 14 -1.77 10.87 9.78
CA LEU A 14 -0.72 10.04 9.18
C LEU A 14 0.06 9.24 10.22
N LEU A 15 0.43 9.87 11.34
CA LEU A 15 1.12 9.20 12.45
C LEU A 15 0.26 8.11 13.08
N LEU A 16 -1.03 8.35 13.29
CA LEU A 16 -1.97 7.35 13.80
C LEU A 16 -2.09 6.16 12.84
N GLY A 17 -2.26 6.41 11.54
CA GLY A 17 -2.32 5.36 10.53
C GLY A 17 -1.06 4.49 10.49
N ALA A 18 0.11 5.13 10.56
CA ALA A 18 1.39 4.43 10.65
C ALA A 18 1.48 3.58 11.94
N GLY A 19 1.08 4.14 13.09
CA GLY A 19 1.05 3.44 14.37
C GLY A 19 0.15 2.20 14.34
N ILE A 20 -1.07 2.33 13.82
CA ILE A 20 -2.01 1.20 13.66
C ILE A 20 -1.40 0.11 12.77
N THR A 21 -0.77 0.51 11.66
CA THR A 21 -0.11 -0.44 10.75
C THR A 21 0.99 -1.23 11.46
N ILE A 22 1.82 -0.57 12.26
CA ILE A 22 2.89 -1.21 13.05
C ILE A 22 2.29 -2.22 14.04
N VAL A 23 1.21 -1.84 14.74
CA VAL A 23 0.54 -2.73 15.70
C VAL A 23 -0.02 -3.97 15.01
N ILE A 24 -0.69 -3.80 13.85
CA ILE A 24 -1.23 -4.91 13.06
C ILE A 24 -0.11 -5.85 12.62
N LEU A 25 1.02 -5.30 12.13
CA LEU A 25 2.18 -6.10 11.73
C LEU A 25 2.77 -6.88 12.90
N PHE A 26 2.85 -6.27 14.09
CA PHE A 26 3.38 -6.92 15.28
C PHE A 26 2.48 -8.07 15.77
N ILE A 27 1.16 -7.86 15.78
CA ILE A 27 0.17 -8.90 16.12
C ILE A 27 0.25 -10.05 15.12
N ASN A 28 0.27 -9.74 13.82
CA ASN A 28 0.37 -10.75 12.77
C ASN A 28 1.66 -11.58 12.88
N ARG A 29 2.80 -10.96 13.21
CA ARG A 29 4.05 -11.69 13.46
C ARG A 29 3.93 -12.65 14.65
N ARG A 30 3.39 -12.18 15.78
CA ARG A 30 3.21 -13.03 16.98
C ARG A 30 2.26 -14.21 16.75
N ILE A 31 1.20 -14.03 15.96
CA ILE A 31 0.28 -15.12 15.60
C ILE A 31 0.96 -16.07 14.60
N GLY A 32 1.73 -15.52 13.65
CA GLY A 32 2.59 -16.19 12.68
C GLY A 32 3.42 -17.32 13.29
N GLU A 33 4.23 -16.95 14.29
CA GLU A 33 5.17 -17.84 14.96
C GLU A 33 4.46 -18.95 15.76
N LYS A 34 3.32 -18.64 16.39
CA LYS A 34 2.59 -19.63 17.21
C LYS A 34 1.84 -20.69 16.39
N LYS A 35 1.44 -20.36 15.15
CA LYS A 35 0.57 -21.22 14.32
C LYS A 35 1.31 -22.00 13.22
N ARG A 36 2.65 -22.07 13.27
CA ARG A 36 3.50 -22.66 12.20
C ARG A 36 3.13 -22.10 10.81
N LEU A 37 2.88 -20.79 10.72
CA LEU A 37 2.42 -20.13 9.49
C LEU A 37 3.53 -19.96 8.41
N PHE A 38 4.65 -20.68 8.53
CA PHE A 38 5.80 -20.59 7.63
C PHE A 38 6.05 -21.88 6.84
N ASP A 39 5.06 -22.77 6.83
CA ASP A 39 5.05 -23.98 6.00
C ASP A 39 4.74 -23.64 4.52
N GLU A 40 5.04 -24.54 3.58
CA GLU A 40 4.90 -24.30 2.13
C GLU A 40 3.48 -23.89 1.73
N ARG A 41 2.47 -24.50 2.36
CA ARG A 41 1.05 -24.15 2.16
C ARG A 41 0.76 -22.68 2.51
N GLN A 42 1.43 -22.15 3.54
CA GLN A 42 1.25 -20.77 3.97
C GLN A 42 2.02 -19.80 3.08
N GLN A 43 3.16 -20.20 2.52
CA GLN A 43 3.84 -19.43 1.48
C GLN A 43 2.93 -19.27 0.25
N TYR A 44 2.25 -20.34 -0.18
CA TYR A 44 1.29 -20.29 -1.28
C TYR A 44 0.10 -19.37 -0.98
N VAL A 45 -0.52 -19.50 0.20
CA VAL A 45 -1.64 -18.62 0.61
C VAL A 45 -1.17 -17.16 0.69
N THR A 46 0.00 -16.90 1.25
CA THR A 46 0.58 -15.56 1.37
C THR A 46 0.88 -14.95 0.00
N ALA A 47 1.43 -15.72 -0.94
CA ALA A 47 1.66 -15.25 -2.31
C ALA A 47 0.35 -14.85 -2.99
N ARG A 48 -0.70 -15.68 -2.89
CA ARG A 48 -2.03 -15.35 -3.42
C ARG A 48 -2.66 -14.14 -2.74
N ALA A 49 -2.53 -14.03 -1.41
CA ALA A 49 -3.05 -12.89 -0.66
C ALA A 49 -2.34 -11.59 -1.06
N LYS A 50 -1.03 -11.61 -1.26
CA LYS A 50 -0.26 -10.45 -1.77
C LYS A 50 -0.68 -10.06 -3.19
N ALA A 51 -0.86 -11.03 -4.08
CA ALA A 51 -1.34 -10.78 -5.44
C ALA A 51 -2.76 -10.18 -5.45
N ALA A 52 -3.67 -10.74 -4.66
CA ALA A 52 -5.03 -10.20 -4.50
C ALA A 52 -5.02 -8.79 -3.89
N SER A 53 -4.21 -8.56 -2.86
CA SER A 53 -4.01 -7.24 -2.25
C SER A 53 -3.50 -6.23 -3.28
N TRP A 54 -2.54 -6.63 -4.13
CA TRP A 54 -2.03 -5.77 -5.21
C TRP A 54 -3.13 -5.40 -6.24
N ASN A 55 -3.98 -6.36 -6.62
CA ASN A 55 -5.13 -6.08 -7.49
C ASN A 55 -6.12 -5.10 -6.83
N ILE A 56 -6.42 -5.30 -5.55
CA ILE A 56 -7.33 -4.43 -4.79
C ILE A 56 -6.74 -3.01 -4.69
N THR A 57 -5.46 -2.87 -4.34
CA THR A 57 -4.82 -1.55 -4.26
C THR A 57 -4.75 -0.88 -5.62
N SER A 58 -4.54 -1.62 -6.72
CA SER A 58 -4.65 -1.07 -8.08
C SER A 58 -6.04 -0.46 -8.33
N VAL A 59 -7.13 -1.17 -8.01
CA VAL A 59 -8.50 -0.64 -8.15
C VAL A 59 -8.72 0.59 -7.27
N ILE A 60 -8.27 0.57 -6.02
CA ILE A 60 -8.39 1.71 -5.10
C ILE A 60 -7.64 2.93 -5.65
N LEU A 61 -6.42 2.75 -6.17
CA LEU A 61 -5.63 3.83 -6.76
C LEU A 61 -6.33 4.41 -8.00
N LEU A 62 -6.94 3.58 -8.85
CA LEU A 62 -7.72 4.07 -10.00
C LEU A 62 -8.94 4.89 -9.58
N ILE A 63 -9.67 4.44 -8.55
CA ILE A 63 -10.81 5.20 -8.00
C ILE A 63 -10.32 6.55 -7.44
N ALA A 64 -9.24 6.55 -6.65
CA ALA A 64 -8.67 7.78 -6.11
C ALA A 64 -8.23 8.74 -7.24
N TRP A 65 -7.63 8.21 -8.30
CA TRP A 65 -7.22 9.01 -9.45
C TRP A 65 -8.42 9.61 -10.19
N ALA A 66 -9.50 8.85 -10.38
CA ALA A 66 -10.74 9.35 -10.97
C ALA A 66 -11.34 10.49 -10.13
N ILE A 67 -11.35 10.37 -8.80
CA ILE A 67 -11.80 11.43 -7.90
C ILE A 67 -10.94 12.69 -8.09
N ILE A 68 -9.61 12.57 -8.12
CA ILE A 68 -8.72 13.73 -8.33
C ILE A 68 -9.05 14.45 -9.65
N ILE A 69 -9.27 13.70 -10.73
CA ILE A 69 -9.62 14.27 -12.04
C ILE A 69 -10.95 15.03 -11.97
N LEU A 70 -11.98 14.47 -11.31
CA LEU A 70 -13.31 15.05 -11.25
C LEU A 70 -13.38 16.32 -10.39
N TYR A 71 -12.61 16.39 -9.29
CA TYR A 71 -12.71 17.49 -8.32
C TYR A 71 -11.60 18.54 -8.44
N GLU A 72 -10.38 18.15 -8.80
CA GLU A 72 -9.23 19.07 -8.89
C GLU A 72 -8.78 19.31 -10.34
N GLY A 73 -9.14 18.43 -11.28
CA GLY A 73 -8.68 18.50 -12.67
C GLY A 73 -7.18 18.23 -12.80
N ILE A 74 -6.55 18.80 -13.83
CA ILE A 74 -5.10 18.66 -14.05
C ILE A 74 -4.37 19.63 -13.12
N SER A 75 -3.96 19.11 -11.95
CA SER A 75 -3.24 19.83 -10.90
C SER A 75 -2.01 19.04 -10.41
N PHE A 76 -1.31 19.54 -9.38
CA PHE A 76 -0.21 18.80 -8.74
C PHE A 76 -0.64 17.40 -8.28
N SER A 77 -1.83 17.26 -7.68
CA SER A 77 -2.33 15.98 -7.18
C SER A 77 -2.48 14.94 -8.29
N PHE A 78 -2.86 15.38 -9.50
CA PHE A 78 -2.94 14.51 -10.67
C PHE A 78 -1.57 13.93 -11.04
N PHE A 79 -0.53 14.76 -11.11
CA PHE A 79 0.83 14.30 -11.43
C PHE A 79 1.44 13.46 -10.31
N LEU A 80 1.18 13.81 -9.04
CA LEU A 80 1.57 13.00 -7.90
C LEU A 80 0.93 11.61 -7.97
N MET A 81 -0.39 11.55 -8.22
CA MET A 81 -1.12 10.30 -8.36
C MET A 81 -0.63 9.47 -9.56
N THR A 82 -0.30 10.14 -10.68
CA THR A 82 0.31 9.49 -11.84
C THR A 82 1.65 8.85 -11.47
N GLY A 83 2.51 9.57 -10.74
CA GLY A 83 3.78 9.05 -10.25
C GLY A 83 3.60 7.84 -9.32
N ILE A 84 2.63 7.90 -8.40
CA ILE A 84 2.29 6.78 -7.51
C ILE A 84 1.78 5.58 -8.32
N TRP A 85 0.91 5.79 -9.29
CA TRP A 85 0.39 4.74 -10.16
C TRP A 85 1.50 4.04 -10.94
N VAL A 86 2.41 4.83 -11.54
CA VAL A 86 3.58 4.30 -12.23
C VAL A 86 4.45 3.50 -11.27
N ALA A 87 4.82 4.07 -10.11
CA ALA A 87 5.63 3.38 -9.10
C ALA A 87 5.00 2.07 -8.61
N HIS A 88 3.68 2.04 -8.41
CA HIS A 88 2.93 0.84 -8.02
C HIS A 88 3.05 -0.27 -9.07
N ASN A 89 2.93 0.05 -10.35
CA ASN A 89 3.10 -0.91 -11.45
C ASN A 89 4.56 -1.34 -11.62
N PHE A 90 5.50 -0.40 -11.52
CA PHE A 90 6.93 -0.72 -11.57
C PHE A 90 7.36 -1.63 -10.40
N SER A 91 6.73 -1.52 -9.23
CA SER A 91 7.02 -2.42 -8.11
C SER A 91 6.75 -3.88 -8.45
N LEU A 92 5.69 -4.16 -9.21
CA LEU A 92 5.36 -5.51 -9.65
C LEU A 92 6.38 -6.01 -10.69
N VAL A 93 6.72 -5.18 -11.68
CA VAL A 93 7.73 -5.53 -12.68
C VAL A 93 9.10 -5.80 -12.02
N PHE A 94 9.54 -4.90 -11.14
CA PHE A 94 10.82 -5.01 -10.44
C PHE A 94 10.89 -6.25 -9.54
N THR A 95 9.84 -6.51 -8.76
CA THR A 95 9.82 -7.70 -7.90
C THR A 95 9.73 -8.99 -8.71
N ALA A 96 8.93 -9.02 -9.78
CA ALA A 96 8.84 -10.16 -10.67
C ALA A 96 10.19 -10.50 -11.31
N THR A 97 10.91 -9.51 -11.86
CA THR A 97 12.23 -9.74 -12.46
C THR A 97 13.28 -10.15 -11.43
N TYR A 98 13.30 -9.51 -10.26
CA TYR A 98 14.24 -9.84 -9.19
C TYR A 98 14.11 -11.29 -8.70
N PHE A 99 12.88 -11.76 -8.47
CA PHE A 99 12.63 -13.12 -8.00
C PHE A 99 12.70 -14.16 -9.13
N SER A 100 12.34 -13.79 -10.38
CA SER A 100 12.50 -14.68 -11.53
C SER A 100 13.96 -15.02 -11.83
N ASN A 101 14.89 -14.12 -11.53
CA ASN A 101 16.33 -14.35 -11.72
C ASN A 101 16.96 -15.21 -10.61
N ARG A 102 16.20 -15.58 -9.58
CA ARG A 102 16.66 -16.37 -8.42
C ARG A 102 16.02 -17.77 -8.33
N ASN A 103 15.08 -18.06 -9.22
CA ASN A 103 14.54 -19.40 -9.45
C ASN A 103 15.35 -20.09 -10.54
#